data_AF-A0A3D3F0F0-F1
#
_entry.id   AF-A0A3D3F0F0-F1
#
_cell.length_a   1.000
_cell.length_b   1.000
_cell.length_c   1.000
_cell.angle_alpha   90.00
_cell.angle_beta   90.00
_cell.angle_gamma   90.00
#
_symmetry.space_group_name_H-M   'P 1'
#
loop_
_entity.id
_entity.type
_entity.pdbx_description
1 polymer ?
#
loop_
_entity_poly.entity_id
_entity_poly.type
_entity_poly.pdbx_seq_one_letter_code
_entity_poly.pdbx_strand_id
1 'polypeptide(L)'
;APRLFFGISSGNMDSMVNHYTAQRRLRSDDAYSPQGKSGKRPDRALMIYTNIIKRLYKGIPVLIGGVEASLRRVAHYDFWQNKVRNSILADSKADLLIYGMAEHTITDLAQKLNAGKHISELNDLPSTVCFCKEAGEPRLPDADQCGDKNTFHLMNRVFYDNYATKALFQLNGGRWIKHNPPAPALPGKELDRIYSLPFMNAPHPTYGNQRIPAWEQIKQSITSHRGCYGGCNFCAIAVHQGRRIQSRSAVSIIAEARKLKGTISDVGGPSANMYGSYCKLGFPDSCPRRSCIFP
;
A
#
# COMPACT_ATOMS: atom_id res chain seq x y z
N ALA A 1 -9.71 21.06 -11.52
CA ALA A 1 -9.49 19.60 -11.36
C ALA A 1 -8.03 19.29 -11.66
N PRO A 2 -7.43 18.19 -11.17
CA PRO A 2 -6.04 17.85 -11.47
C PRO A 2 -5.88 17.54 -12.96
N ARG A 3 -4.70 17.84 -13.50
CA ARG A 3 -4.40 17.65 -14.92
C ARG A 3 -4.25 16.18 -15.32
N LEU A 4 -3.73 15.33 -14.43
CA LEU A 4 -3.41 13.93 -14.73
C LEU A 4 -4.44 12.96 -14.13
N PHE A 5 -4.56 12.94 -12.81
CA PHE A 5 -5.45 12.01 -12.09
C PHE A 5 -5.71 12.49 -10.66
N PHE A 6 -6.71 11.90 -10.01
CA PHE A 6 -6.86 11.92 -8.56
C PHE A 6 -6.21 10.67 -7.95
N GLY A 7 -5.33 10.83 -6.96
CA GLY A 7 -4.76 9.73 -6.19
C GLY A 7 -5.38 9.67 -4.79
N ILE A 8 -5.97 8.53 -4.42
CA ILE A 8 -6.71 8.38 -3.17
C ILE A 8 -6.08 7.27 -2.32
N SER A 9 -5.86 7.57 -1.04
CA SER A 9 -5.53 6.59 0.00
C SER A 9 -6.39 6.84 1.24
N SER A 10 -6.41 5.88 2.17
CA SER A 10 -7.08 6.02 3.47
C SER A 10 -6.24 6.77 4.51
N GLY A 11 -5.08 7.31 4.12
CA GLY A 11 -4.04 7.83 5.02
C GLY A 11 -3.05 6.75 5.45
N ASN A 12 -2.39 6.97 6.60
CA ASN A 12 -1.32 6.10 7.11
C ASN A 12 -1.83 4.75 7.66
N MET A 13 -3.14 4.60 7.84
CA MET A 13 -3.76 3.40 8.40
C MET A 13 -5.06 3.09 7.68
N ASP A 14 -5.45 1.81 7.71
CA ASP A 14 -6.77 1.37 7.26
C ASP A 14 -7.88 2.13 8.00
N SER A 15 -8.89 2.59 7.26
CA SER A 15 -9.97 3.42 7.81
C SER A 15 -10.79 2.69 8.88
N MET A 16 -11.01 1.39 8.74
CA MET A 16 -11.76 0.62 9.74
C MET A 16 -10.92 0.35 10.99
N VAL A 17 -9.64 0.00 10.84
CA VAL A 17 -8.71 -0.15 11.99
C VAL A 17 -8.55 1.16 12.77
N ASN A 18 -8.66 2.30 12.08
CA ASN A 18 -8.62 3.63 12.69
C ASN A 18 -9.84 3.93 13.55
N HIS A 19 -11.01 3.40 13.17
CA HIS A 19 -12.27 3.65 13.86
C HIS A 19 -12.64 2.60 14.89
N TYR A 20 -12.14 1.37 14.73
CA TYR A 20 -12.52 0.25 15.58
C TYR A 20 -11.30 -0.44 16.18
N THR A 21 -11.49 -0.97 17.38
CA THR A 21 -10.58 -1.93 18.00
C THR A 21 -10.72 -3.31 17.35
N ALA A 22 -9.78 -4.21 17.61
CA ALA A 22 -9.86 -5.60 17.14
C ALA A 22 -11.12 -6.33 17.65
N GLN A 23 -11.64 -5.92 18.82
CA GLN A 23 -12.89 -6.42 19.41
C GLN A 23 -14.14 -5.70 18.85
N ARG A 24 -14.02 -4.97 17.73
CA ARG A 24 -15.11 -4.23 17.06
C ARG A 24 -15.76 -3.13 17.92
N ARG A 25 -15.07 -2.64 18.96
CA ARG A 25 -15.50 -1.46 19.71
C ARG A 25 -15.04 -0.19 19.02
N LEU A 26 -15.88 0.84 18.97
CA LEU A 26 -15.54 2.16 18.44
C LEU A 26 -14.43 2.79 19.28
N ARG A 27 -13.43 3.39 18.63
CA ARG A 27 -12.40 4.20 19.26
C ARG A 27 -12.94 5.60 19.54
N SER A 28 -12.68 6.11 20.74
CA SER A 28 -13.01 7.50 21.10
C SER A 28 -11.97 8.50 20.58
N ASP A 29 -10.80 8.02 20.16
CA ASP A 29 -9.68 8.82 19.68
C ASP A 29 -9.22 8.41 18.27
N ASP A 30 -8.55 9.35 17.60
CA ASP A 30 -7.85 9.12 16.33
C ASP A 30 -6.52 9.88 16.34
N ALA A 31 -5.42 9.13 16.48
CA ALA A 31 -4.08 9.68 16.56
C ALA A 31 -3.65 10.48 15.31
N TYR A 32 -4.29 10.26 14.16
CA TYR A 32 -3.99 10.94 12.91
C TYR A 32 -4.84 12.19 12.67
N SER A 33 -5.78 12.48 13.58
CA SER A 33 -6.70 13.60 13.46
C SER A 33 -6.33 14.76 14.40
N PRO A 34 -6.72 16.01 14.07
CA PRO A 34 -6.48 17.17 14.92
C PRO A 34 -7.02 17.00 16.33
N GLN A 35 -6.17 17.26 17.32
CA GLN A 35 -6.42 17.08 18.75
C GLN A 35 -6.80 15.65 19.14
N GLY A 36 -6.45 14.65 18.33
CA GLY A 36 -6.82 13.26 18.59
C GLY A 36 -8.32 12.97 18.42
N LYS A 37 -9.09 13.88 17.80
CA LYS A 37 -10.55 13.74 17.68
C LYS A 37 -10.94 12.65 16.67
N SER A 38 -11.74 11.69 17.12
CA SER A 38 -12.31 10.65 16.26
C SER A 38 -13.41 11.20 15.32
N GLY A 39 -13.83 10.38 14.36
CA GLY A 39 -14.94 10.69 13.44
C GLY A 39 -14.60 11.65 12.30
N LYS A 40 -13.31 11.95 12.06
CA LYS A 40 -12.87 12.84 10.96
C LYS A 40 -12.58 12.11 9.64
N ARG A 41 -12.42 10.80 9.70
CA ARG A 41 -12.31 9.90 8.53
C ARG A 41 -13.61 9.10 8.46
N PRO A 42 -14.16 8.72 7.31
CA PRO A 42 -15.31 7.81 7.28
C PRO A 42 -14.84 6.35 7.16
N ASP A 43 -15.70 5.41 7.55
CA ASP A 43 -15.49 3.98 7.32
C ASP A 43 -15.34 3.69 5.84
N ARG A 44 -14.37 2.84 5.45
CA ARG A 44 -14.06 2.54 4.03
C ARG A 44 -13.77 3.82 3.24
N ALA A 45 -12.96 4.70 3.83
CA ALA A 45 -12.65 6.04 3.34
C ALA A 45 -12.27 6.05 1.86
N LEU A 46 -11.46 5.08 1.44
CA LEU A 46 -11.00 4.97 0.07
C LEU A 46 -12.17 4.81 -0.92
N MET A 47 -13.16 3.96 -0.63
CA MET A 47 -14.34 3.79 -1.47
C MET A 47 -15.23 5.05 -1.48
N ILE A 48 -15.45 5.66 -0.31
CA ILE A 48 -16.29 6.85 -0.18
C ILE A 48 -15.70 8.01 -0.96
N TYR A 49 -14.40 8.31 -0.77
CA TYR A 49 -13.73 9.39 -1.48
C TYR A 49 -13.67 9.12 -2.99
N THR A 50 -13.42 7.88 -3.40
CA THR A 50 -13.45 7.51 -4.84
C THR A 50 -14.81 7.81 -5.46
N ASN A 51 -15.90 7.39 -4.81
CA ASN A 51 -17.27 7.63 -5.30
C ASN A 51 -17.62 9.12 -5.35
N ILE A 52 -17.19 9.92 -4.37
CA ILE A 52 -17.39 11.38 -4.37
C ILE A 52 -16.64 12.01 -5.54
N ILE A 53 -15.35 11.69 -5.71
CA ILE A 53 -14.53 12.24 -6.80
C ILE A 53 -15.08 11.85 -8.16
N LYS A 54 -15.44 10.58 -8.37
CA LYS A 54 -16.04 10.11 -9.64
C LYS A 54 -17.36 10.82 -9.99
N ARG A 55 -18.14 11.23 -8.97
CA ARG A 55 -19.39 11.98 -9.17
C ARG A 55 -19.13 13.45 -9.51
N LEU A 56 -18.16 14.08 -8.84
CA LEU A 56 -17.84 15.50 -9.03
C LEU A 56 -17.01 15.76 -10.30
N TYR A 57 -16.13 14.82 -10.67
CA TYR A 57 -15.16 14.98 -11.75
C TYR A 57 -15.23 13.81 -12.73
N LYS A 58 -16.16 13.91 -13.69
CA LYS A 58 -16.31 12.93 -14.77
C LYS A 58 -15.13 12.99 -15.74
N GLY A 59 -14.74 11.85 -16.29
CA GLY A 59 -13.68 11.75 -17.31
C GLY A 59 -12.24 11.86 -16.81
N ILE A 60 -12.02 12.20 -15.53
CA ILE A 60 -10.66 12.25 -14.95
C ILE A 60 -10.34 10.91 -14.29
N PRO A 61 -9.15 10.32 -14.56
CA PRO A 61 -8.73 9.09 -13.91
C PRO A 61 -8.67 9.23 -12.39
N VAL A 62 -9.11 8.19 -11.69
CA VAL A 62 -9.04 8.05 -10.24
C VAL A 62 -8.27 6.78 -9.90
N LEU A 63 -7.11 6.98 -9.26
CA LEU A 63 -6.22 5.92 -8.81
C LEU A 63 -6.37 5.75 -7.31
N ILE A 64 -6.29 4.50 -6.85
CA ILE A 64 -6.34 4.16 -5.43
C ILE A 64 -5.04 3.47 -4.99
N GLY A 65 -4.60 3.74 -3.76
CA GLY A 65 -3.36 3.18 -3.24
C GLY A 65 -3.25 3.23 -1.71
N GLY A 66 -2.03 3.01 -1.21
CA GLY A 66 -1.74 2.94 0.22
C GLY A 66 -2.07 1.57 0.83
N VAL A 67 -1.99 1.47 2.16
CA VAL A 67 -2.12 0.20 2.90
C VAL A 67 -3.50 -0.44 2.68
N GLU A 68 -4.58 0.34 2.79
CA GLU A 68 -5.96 -0.13 2.62
C GLU A 68 -6.21 -0.74 1.23
N ALA A 69 -5.67 -0.14 0.17
CA ALA A 69 -5.79 -0.69 -1.19
C ALA A 69 -4.87 -1.89 -1.41
N SER A 70 -3.63 -1.80 -0.93
CA SER A 70 -2.60 -2.83 -1.13
C SER A 70 -2.99 -4.18 -0.56
N LEU A 71 -3.71 -4.20 0.56
CA LEU A 71 -4.13 -5.44 1.21
C LEU A 71 -5.39 -6.07 0.59
N ARG A 72 -6.05 -5.36 -0.34
CA ARG A 72 -7.35 -5.73 -0.92
C ARG A 72 -7.33 -5.78 -2.45
N ARG A 73 -6.19 -6.21 -3.01
CA ARG A 73 -5.92 -6.27 -4.47
C ARG A 73 -6.81 -7.24 -5.23
N VAL A 74 -7.15 -8.35 -4.59
CA VAL A 74 -7.97 -9.46 -5.10
C VAL A 74 -9.09 -9.73 -4.10
N ALA A 75 -9.90 -10.75 -4.32
CA ALA A 75 -10.90 -11.16 -3.33
C ALA A 75 -10.26 -11.34 -1.94
N HIS A 76 -10.87 -10.78 -0.92
CA HIS A 76 -10.30 -10.71 0.42
C HIS A 76 -11.37 -10.89 1.48
N TYR A 77 -10.96 -11.44 2.63
CA TYR A 77 -11.84 -11.57 3.78
C TYR A 77 -11.97 -10.23 4.51
N ASP A 78 -13.20 -9.73 4.63
CA ASP A 78 -13.53 -8.52 5.37
C ASP A 78 -13.95 -8.90 6.80
N PHE A 79 -13.04 -8.72 7.75
CA PHE A 79 -13.27 -9.04 9.16
C PHE A 79 -14.47 -8.30 9.75
N TRP A 80 -14.76 -7.09 9.30
CA TRP A 80 -15.83 -6.25 9.85
C TRP A 80 -17.22 -6.76 9.48
N GLN A 81 -17.40 -7.21 8.24
CA GLN A 81 -18.65 -7.75 7.72
C GLN A 81 -18.73 -9.28 7.79
N ASN A 82 -17.66 -9.95 8.23
CA ASN A 82 -17.59 -11.41 8.31
C ASN A 82 -17.91 -12.10 6.98
N LYS A 83 -17.36 -11.59 5.87
CA LYS A 83 -17.58 -12.14 4.53
C LYS A 83 -16.39 -11.89 3.62
N VAL A 84 -16.30 -12.66 2.53
CA VAL A 84 -15.37 -12.36 1.44
C VAL A 84 -15.96 -11.26 0.55
N ARG A 85 -15.13 -10.30 0.19
CA ARG A 85 -15.43 -9.21 -0.73
C ARG A 85 -14.59 -9.34 -1.99
N ASN A 86 -15.03 -8.70 -3.07
CA ASN A 86 -14.21 -8.51 -4.25
C ASN A 86 -12.94 -7.69 -3.92
N SER A 87 -12.03 -7.60 -4.89
CA SER A 87 -11.01 -6.56 -4.92
C SER A 87 -11.63 -5.18 -4.67
N ILE A 88 -10.94 -4.36 -3.88
CA ILE A 88 -11.38 -2.99 -3.62
C ILE A 88 -11.41 -2.15 -4.90
N LEU A 89 -10.65 -2.51 -5.94
CA LEU A 89 -10.76 -1.87 -7.26
C LEU A 89 -12.16 -2.10 -7.86
N ALA A 90 -12.66 -3.34 -7.82
CA ALA A 90 -13.98 -3.68 -8.31
C ALA A 90 -15.10 -2.99 -7.51
N ASP A 91 -14.92 -2.85 -6.19
CA ASP A 91 -15.92 -2.25 -5.30
C ASP A 91 -15.91 -0.71 -5.28
N SER A 92 -14.79 -0.05 -5.60
CA SER A 92 -14.62 1.41 -5.41
C SER A 92 -14.96 2.28 -6.62
N LYS A 93 -15.08 1.69 -7.83
CA LYS A 93 -15.16 2.41 -9.12
C LYS A 93 -13.90 3.20 -9.49
N ALA A 94 -12.78 2.96 -8.84
CA ALA A 94 -11.49 3.49 -9.29
C ALA A 94 -11.10 2.89 -10.64
N ASP A 95 -10.23 3.58 -11.40
CA ASP A 95 -9.76 3.10 -12.71
C ASP A 95 -8.55 2.17 -12.59
N LEU A 96 -7.70 2.40 -11.57
CA LEU A 96 -6.48 1.64 -11.34
C LEU A 96 -6.16 1.60 -9.83
N LEU A 97 -5.64 0.47 -9.38
CA LEU A 97 -5.09 0.32 -8.04
C LEU A 97 -3.57 0.19 -8.14
N ILE A 98 -2.84 0.97 -7.33
CA ILE A 98 -1.39 0.88 -7.19
C ILE A 98 -1.08 0.36 -5.79
N TYR A 99 -0.26 -0.68 -5.68
CA TYR A 99 0.01 -1.35 -4.40
C TYR A 99 1.49 -1.36 -4.00
N GLY A 100 1.72 -1.46 -2.70
CA GLY A 100 3.05 -1.53 -2.11
C GLY A 100 3.85 -0.23 -2.25
N MET A 101 5.19 -0.35 -2.25
CA MET A 101 6.10 0.78 -2.50
C MET A 101 6.26 0.95 -4.02
N ALA A 102 5.53 1.92 -4.57
CA ALA A 102 5.30 2.01 -6.00
C ALA A 102 5.70 3.39 -6.57
N GLU A 103 6.78 3.98 -6.04
CA GLU A 103 7.30 5.27 -6.48
C GLU A 103 7.65 5.30 -7.98
N HIS A 104 8.27 4.24 -8.49
CA HIS A 104 8.52 4.08 -9.94
C HIS A 104 7.22 3.97 -10.73
N THR A 105 6.28 3.14 -10.28
CA THR A 105 5.00 2.94 -10.96
C THR A 105 4.20 4.23 -11.08
N ILE A 106 4.08 5.00 -9.99
CA ILE A 106 3.28 6.23 -10.02
C ILE A 106 3.93 7.32 -10.88
N THR A 107 5.26 7.38 -10.94
CA THR A 107 5.99 8.33 -11.78
C THR A 107 5.93 7.94 -13.26
N ASP A 108 6.12 6.66 -13.61
CA ASP A 108 5.94 6.15 -14.97
C ASP A 108 4.51 6.36 -15.47
N LEU A 109 3.52 6.06 -14.63
CA LEU A 109 2.11 6.34 -14.94
C LEU A 109 1.88 7.83 -15.22
N ALA A 110 2.39 8.71 -14.36
CA ALA A 110 2.22 10.15 -14.54
C ALA A 110 2.87 10.65 -15.84
N GLN A 111 4.05 10.14 -16.20
CA GLN A 111 4.73 10.45 -17.45
C GLN A 111 3.93 9.99 -18.67
N LYS A 112 3.42 8.75 -18.66
CA LYS A 112 2.60 8.20 -19.74
C LYS A 112 1.30 8.98 -19.93
N LEU A 113 0.59 9.30 -18.85
CA LEU A 113 -0.61 10.15 -18.91
C LEU A 113 -0.27 11.56 -19.42
N ASN A 114 0.87 12.13 -19.00
CA ASN A 114 1.33 13.42 -19.49
C ASN A 114 1.64 13.40 -21.00
N ALA A 115 2.11 12.26 -21.52
CA ALA A 115 2.34 12.04 -22.95
C ALA A 115 1.06 11.74 -23.74
N GLY A 116 -0.12 11.83 -23.12
CA GLY A 116 -1.42 11.65 -23.78
C GLY A 116 -1.90 10.20 -23.82
N LYS A 117 -1.24 9.25 -23.16
CA LYS A 117 -1.77 7.89 -23.01
C LYS A 117 -3.04 7.89 -22.18
N HIS A 118 -4.04 7.12 -22.61
CA HIS A 118 -5.27 6.95 -21.84
C HIS A 118 -5.06 5.91 -20.74
N ILE A 119 -5.74 6.07 -19.60
CA ILE A 119 -5.59 5.16 -18.44
C ILE A 119 -5.93 3.71 -18.80
N SER A 120 -6.85 3.48 -19.73
CA SER A 120 -7.23 2.14 -20.19
C SER A 120 -6.15 1.43 -21.02
N GLU A 121 -5.12 2.15 -21.48
CA GLU A 121 -3.95 1.57 -22.15
C GLU A 121 -2.88 1.12 -21.15
N LEU A 122 -2.95 1.53 -19.89
CA LEU A 122 -1.90 1.34 -18.89
C LEU A 122 -2.09 0.09 -18.04
N ASN A 123 -2.26 -1.06 -18.70
CA ASN A 123 -2.65 -2.33 -18.05
C ASN A 123 -1.45 -3.22 -17.66
N ASP A 124 -0.22 -2.81 -17.98
CA ASP A 124 1.00 -3.61 -17.80
C ASP A 124 2.02 -2.96 -16.86
N LEU A 125 1.61 -1.92 -16.12
CA LEU A 125 2.49 -1.28 -15.16
C LEU A 125 2.73 -2.20 -13.95
N PRO A 126 3.99 -2.36 -13.48
CA PRO A 126 4.26 -3.15 -12.29
C PRO A 126 3.62 -2.54 -11.06
N SER A 127 3.35 -3.33 -10.02
CA SER A 127 2.66 -2.90 -8.79
C SER A 127 1.26 -2.33 -9.03
N THR A 128 0.54 -2.80 -10.06
CA THR A 128 -0.84 -2.36 -10.33
C THR A 128 -1.85 -3.49 -10.36
N VAL A 129 -3.12 -3.13 -10.12
CA VAL A 129 -4.28 -3.93 -10.48
C VAL A 129 -5.15 -3.07 -11.39
N CYS A 130 -5.53 -3.61 -12.56
CA CYS A 130 -6.36 -2.93 -13.54
C CYS A 130 -7.54 -3.82 -13.96
N PHE A 131 -8.55 -3.25 -14.62
CA PHE A 131 -9.55 -4.06 -15.33
C PHE A 131 -8.98 -4.56 -16.65
N CYS A 132 -9.44 -5.72 -17.10
CA CYS A 132 -9.14 -6.25 -18.42
C CYS A 132 -10.40 -6.86 -19.05
N LYS A 133 -10.40 -7.06 -20.37
CA LYS A 133 -11.54 -7.65 -21.09
C LYS A 133 -11.56 -9.17 -20.97
N GLU A 134 -10.38 -9.78 -21.04
CA GLU A 134 -10.19 -11.23 -21.08
C GLU A 134 -9.17 -11.64 -20.01
N ALA A 135 -9.38 -12.83 -19.45
CA ALA A 135 -8.46 -13.43 -18.50
C ALA A 135 -7.28 -14.08 -19.21
N GLY A 136 -6.07 -13.85 -18.71
CA GLY A 136 -4.92 -14.71 -18.98
C GLY A 136 -4.72 -15.73 -17.86
N GLU A 137 -3.55 -16.37 -17.83
CA GLU A 137 -3.15 -17.34 -16.81
C GLU A 137 -1.95 -16.85 -15.98
N PRO A 138 -1.82 -17.23 -14.69
CA PRO A 138 -2.75 -18.10 -13.95
C PRO A 138 -4.01 -17.35 -13.46
N ARG A 139 -5.14 -18.07 -13.47
CA ARG A 139 -6.42 -17.60 -12.91
C ARG A 139 -6.56 -17.98 -11.44
N LEU A 140 -7.01 -17.01 -10.65
CA LEU A 140 -7.49 -17.24 -9.29
C LEU A 140 -8.96 -17.68 -9.34
N PRO A 141 -9.43 -18.48 -8.37
CA PRO A 141 -10.87 -18.72 -8.19
C PRO A 141 -11.65 -17.41 -8.17
N ASP A 142 -12.84 -17.41 -8.77
CA ASP A 142 -13.66 -16.22 -8.89
C ASP A 142 -14.09 -15.70 -7.51
N ALA A 143 -14.27 -14.39 -7.39
CA ALA A 143 -14.48 -13.75 -6.09
C ALA A 143 -15.78 -14.18 -5.38
N ASP A 144 -16.80 -14.55 -6.14
CA ASP A 144 -18.09 -15.06 -5.63
C ASP A 144 -17.99 -16.49 -5.09
N GLN A 145 -17.15 -17.32 -5.68
CA GLN A 145 -16.86 -18.68 -5.20
C GLN A 145 -16.05 -18.67 -3.90
N CYS A 146 -15.27 -17.60 -3.67
CA CYS A 146 -14.42 -17.46 -2.49
C CYS A 146 -15.18 -17.30 -1.16
N GLY A 147 -16.52 -17.31 -1.16
CA GLY A 147 -17.31 -17.47 0.07
C GLY A 147 -17.07 -18.83 0.75
N ASP A 148 -16.72 -19.86 -0.02
CA ASP A 148 -16.30 -21.17 0.50
C ASP A 148 -14.86 -21.13 1.04
N LYS A 149 -14.65 -21.76 2.19
CA LYS A 149 -13.37 -21.75 2.92
C LYS A 149 -12.26 -22.45 2.13
N ASN A 150 -12.55 -23.56 1.48
CA ASN A 150 -11.54 -24.33 0.73
C ASN A 150 -11.13 -23.58 -0.54
N THR A 151 -12.11 -22.96 -1.20
CA THR A 151 -11.91 -22.14 -2.39
C THR A 151 -11.11 -20.88 -2.06
N PHE A 152 -11.41 -20.20 -0.96
CA PHE A 152 -10.62 -19.06 -0.49
C PHE A 152 -9.18 -19.46 -0.13
N HIS A 153 -8.99 -20.65 0.47
CA HIS A 153 -7.66 -21.18 0.75
C HIS A 153 -6.87 -21.45 -0.53
N LEU A 154 -7.50 -22.09 -1.52
CA LEU A 154 -6.91 -22.32 -2.84
C LEU A 154 -6.53 -21.00 -3.52
N MET A 155 -7.43 -20.00 -3.50
CA MET A 155 -7.17 -18.67 -4.06
C MET A 155 -5.93 -18.03 -3.41
N ASN A 156 -5.83 -18.10 -2.08
CA ASN A 156 -4.66 -17.56 -1.37
C ASN A 156 -3.38 -18.30 -1.75
N ARG A 157 -3.42 -19.62 -1.86
CA ARG A 157 -2.26 -20.42 -2.29
C ARG A 157 -1.80 -20.00 -3.68
N VAL A 158 -2.69 -20.02 -4.67
CA VAL A 158 -2.36 -19.64 -6.05
C VAL A 158 -1.84 -18.20 -6.11
N PHE A 159 -2.46 -17.28 -5.38
CA PHE A 159 -1.99 -15.89 -5.29
C PHE A 159 -0.55 -15.82 -4.77
N TYR A 160 -0.27 -16.37 -3.58
CA TYR A 160 1.06 -16.25 -2.97
C TYR A 160 2.16 -17.01 -3.72
N ASP A 161 1.81 -18.07 -4.45
CA ASP A 161 2.76 -18.84 -5.25
C ASP A 161 3.17 -18.09 -6.54
N ASN A 162 2.40 -17.08 -6.99
CA ASN A 162 2.60 -16.46 -8.31
C ASN A 162 2.67 -14.92 -8.31
N TYR A 163 2.13 -14.21 -7.30
CA TYR A 163 1.94 -12.74 -7.35
C TYR A 163 3.23 -11.94 -7.56
N ALA A 164 4.38 -12.50 -7.17
CA ALA A 164 5.67 -11.82 -7.25
C ALA A 164 6.26 -11.82 -8.66
N THR A 165 5.86 -12.75 -9.53
CA THR A 165 6.52 -12.98 -10.82
C THR A 165 5.57 -13.06 -12.01
N LYS A 166 4.27 -13.30 -11.78
CA LYS A 166 3.28 -13.44 -12.86
C LYS A 166 2.10 -12.49 -12.67
N ALA A 167 1.52 -12.08 -13.81
CA ALA A 167 0.23 -11.44 -13.79
C ALA A 167 -0.85 -12.46 -13.35
N LEU A 168 -1.76 -12.07 -12.47
CA LEU A 168 -2.85 -12.92 -11.99
C LEU A 168 -4.19 -12.35 -12.43
N PHE A 169 -5.13 -13.22 -12.75
CA PHE A 169 -6.46 -12.82 -13.23
C PHE A 169 -7.54 -13.35 -12.31
N GLN A 170 -8.56 -12.54 -12.02
CA GLN A 170 -9.69 -12.97 -11.18
C GLN A 170 -10.98 -12.27 -11.60
N LEU A 171 -12.10 -13.01 -11.70
CA LEU A 171 -13.40 -12.39 -11.92
C LEU A 171 -13.90 -11.77 -10.61
N ASN A 172 -14.21 -10.48 -10.65
CA ASN A 172 -14.65 -9.70 -9.50
C ASN A 172 -15.90 -8.90 -9.87
N GLY A 173 -17.06 -9.28 -9.32
CA GLY A 173 -18.33 -8.60 -9.60
C GLY A 173 -18.63 -8.48 -11.10
N GLY A 174 -18.42 -9.57 -11.85
CA GLY A 174 -18.67 -9.63 -13.30
C GLY A 174 -17.62 -8.97 -14.18
N ARG A 175 -16.49 -8.48 -13.63
CA ARG A 175 -15.40 -7.87 -14.40
C ARG A 175 -14.07 -8.55 -14.09
N TRP A 176 -13.26 -8.76 -15.13
CA TRP A 176 -11.90 -9.28 -14.96
C TRP A 176 -10.99 -8.20 -14.40
N ILE A 177 -10.26 -8.54 -13.34
CA ILE A 177 -9.09 -7.76 -12.90
C ILE A 177 -7.82 -8.50 -13.26
N LYS A 178 -6.77 -7.74 -13.58
CA LYS A 178 -5.40 -8.21 -13.77
C LYS A 178 -4.54 -7.60 -12.66
N HIS A 179 -3.94 -8.44 -11.84
CA HIS A 179 -2.91 -8.05 -10.87
C HIS A 179 -1.54 -8.22 -11.51
N ASN A 180 -0.83 -7.13 -11.74
CA ASN A 180 0.53 -7.14 -12.27
C ASN A 180 1.55 -7.42 -11.16
N PRO A 181 2.68 -8.10 -11.45
CA PRO A 181 3.76 -8.33 -10.50
C PRO A 181 4.28 -7.02 -9.86
N PRO A 182 4.84 -7.07 -8.65
CA PRO A 182 5.40 -5.90 -8.00
C PRO A 182 6.58 -5.33 -8.79
N ALA A 183 6.76 -4.02 -8.71
CA ALA A 183 7.98 -3.37 -9.17
C ALA A 183 9.20 -3.91 -8.40
N PRO A 184 10.39 -3.90 -9.02
CA PRO A 184 11.62 -4.22 -8.33
C PRO A 184 11.81 -3.35 -7.08
N ALA A 185 12.44 -3.92 -6.06
CA ALA A 185 12.83 -3.18 -4.86
C ALA A 185 13.74 -2.00 -5.23
N LEU A 186 13.54 -0.86 -4.58
CA LEU A 186 14.33 0.34 -4.82
C LEU A 186 15.80 0.12 -4.40
N PRO A 187 16.76 0.48 -5.25
CA PRO A 187 18.16 0.54 -4.85
C PRO A 187 18.37 1.55 -3.71
N GLY A 188 19.34 1.29 -2.83
CA GLY A 188 19.63 2.17 -1.69
C GLY A 188 19.89 3.63 -2.07
N LYS A 189 20.56 3.88 -3.20
CA LYS A 189 20.79 5.24 -3.72
C LYS A 189 19.50 5.98 -4.09
N GLU A 190 18.51 5.25 -4.62
CA GLU A 190 17.21 5.83 -4.95
C GLU A 190 16.38 6.07 -3.70
N LEU A 191 16.45 5.17 -2.73
CA LEU A 191 15.86 5.37 -1.42
C LEU A 191 16.43 6.62 -0.75
N ASP A 192 17.76 6.78 -0.77
CA ASP A 192 18.43 7.99 -0.27
C ASP A 192 17.92 9.26 -0.95
N ARG A 193 17.75 9.23 -2.28
CA ARG A 193 17.18 10.34 -3.04
C ARG A 193 15.76 10.66 -2.59
N ILE A 194 14.90 9.66 -2.41
CA ILE A 194 13.52 9.87 -1.93
C ILE A 194 13.53 10.55 -0.56
N TYR A 195 14.30 10.04 0.41
CA TYR A 195 14.37 10.64 1.75
C TYR A 195 15.09 12.00 1.77
N SER A 196 15.83 12.36 0.72
CA SER A 196 16.43 13.69 0.56
C SER A 196 15.47 14.75 0.01
N LEU A 197 14.31 14.35 -0.52
CA LEU A 197 13.31 15.28 -1.06
C LEU A 197 12.86 16.27 0.02
N PRO A 198 12.49 17.52 -0.36
CA PRO A 198 12.12 18.57 0.58
C PRO A 198 10.68 18.37 1.10
N PHE A 199 10.43 17.24 1.76
CA PHE A 199 9.15 17.00 2.42
C PHE A 199 8.94 18.00 3.54
N MET A 200 7.67 18.38 3.74
CA MET A 200 7.30 19.34 4.78
C MET A 200 7.59 18.80 6.20
N ASN A 201 7.56 17.49 6.40
CA ASN A 201 7.81 16.80 7.68
C ASN A 201 6.99 17.37 8.86
N ALA A 202 5.82 17.94 8.57
CA ALA A 202 4.92 18.58 9.52
C ALA A 202 3.46 18.23 9.20
N PRO A 203 2.52 18.43 10.15
CA PRO A 203 1.09 18.33 9.89
C PRO A 203 0.65 19.23 8.74
N HIS A 204 -0.48 18.88 8.11
CA HIS A 204 -1.04 19.68 7.04
C HIS A 204 -1.32 21.12 7.53
N PRO A 205 -0.94 22.19 6.77
CA PRO A 205 -1.09 23.58 7.21
C PRO A 205 -2.49 23.97 7.68
N THR A 206 -3.53 23.38 7.08
CA THR A 206 -4.95 23.61 7.46
C THR A 206 -5.25 23.31 8.93
N TYR A 207 -4.45 22.48 9.61
CA TYR A 207 -4.66 22.19 11.02
C TYR A 207 -4.14 23.31 11.94
N GLY A 208 -3.35 24.26 11.42
CA GLY A 208 -2.75 25.34 12.21
C GLY A 208 -1.92 24.79 13.36
N ASN A 209 -2.18 25.28 14.57
CA ASN A 209 -1.48 24.87 15.80
C ASN A 209 -2.11 23.66 16.50
N GLN A 210 -3.05 22.95 15.85
CA GLN A 210 -3.66 21.78 16.46
C GLN A 210 -2.65 20.64 16.56
N ARG A 211 -2.58 20.03 17.75
CA ARG A 211 -1.73 18.86 18.00
C ARG A 211 -2.20 17.68 17.15
N ILE A 212 -1.28 17.02 16.44
CA ILE A 212 -1.53 15.72 15.81
C ILE A 212 -0.77 14.65 16.61
N PRO A 213 -1.45 13.80 17.40
CA PRO A 213 -0.77 12.84 18.28
C PRO A 213 0.24 11.93 17.57
N ALA A 214 -0.11 11.40 16.40
CA ALA A 214 0.77 10.53 15.63
C ALA A 214 2.04 11.28 15.15
N TRP A 215 1.94 12.56 14.80
CA TRP A 215 3.10 13.36 14.41
C TRP A 215 4.01 13.65 15.61
N GLU A 216 3.45 13.99 16.77
CA GLU A 216 4.23 14.22 17.99
C GLU A 216 5.10 13.01 18.36
N GLN A 217 4.58 11.80 18.14
CA GLN A 217 5.31 10.56 18.39
C GLN A 217 6.48 10.33 17.42
N ILE A 218 6.34 10.73 16.16
CA ILE A 218 7.29 10.36 15.09
C ILE A 218 8.16 11.53 14.58
N LYS A 219 7.91 12.78 14.99
CA LYS A 219 8.61 13.97 14.48
C LYS A 219 10.13 13.96 14.68
N GLN A 220 10.62 13.13 15.60
CA GLN A 220 12.03 12.92 15.92
C GLN A 220 12.52 11.50 15.55
N SER A 221 11.75 10.76 14.73
CA SER A 221 12.14 9.44 14.24
C SER A 221 12.79 9.52 12.86
N ILE A 222 13.69 8.59 12.56
CA ILE A 222 14.34 8.48 11.24
C ILE A 222 14.08 7.09 10.70
N THR A 223 13.57 6.98 9.47
CA THR A 223 13.45 5.65 8.83
C THR A 223 14.79 5.21 8.25
N SER A 224 15.33 4.07 8.70
CA SER A 224 16.62 3.54 8.21
C SER A 224 16.49 2.62 6.99
N HIS A 225 15.40 1.85 6.90
CA HIS A 225 15.16 0.89 5.83
C HIS A 225 13.66 0.60 5.65
N ARG A 226 13.35 -0.11 4.56
CA ARG A 226 12.02 -0.66 4.27
C ARG A 226 12.11 -2.17 4.02
N GLY A 227 10.97 -2.83 4.08
CA GLY A 227 10.83 -4.26 3.82
C GLY A 227 11.11 -5.12 5.05
N CYS A 228 10.51 -6.30 5.11
CA CYS A 228 10.59 -7.21 6.25
C CYS A 228 10.55 -8.66 5.80
N TYR A 229 11.59 -9.42 6.13
CA TYR A 229 11.68 -10.85 5.81
C TYR A 229 10.93 -11.75 6.81
N GLY A 230 10.45 -11.20 7.93
CA GLY A 230 9.85 -11.99 9.03
C GLY A 230 8.52 -12.67 8.69
N GLY A 231 7.72 -12.09 7.77
CA GLY A 231 6.51 -12.73 7.24
C GLY A 231 5.45 -13.11 8.29
N CYS A 232 5.36 -12.38 9.40
CA CYS A 232 4.40 -12.66 10.48
C CYS A 232 2.94 -12.59 9.97
N ASN A 233 2.11 -13.57 10.31
CA ASN A 233 0.72 -13.67 9.83
C ASN A 233 -0.17 -12.48 10.23
N PHE A 234 0.16 -11.78 11.31
CA PHE A 234 -0.57 -10.60 11.79
C PHE A 234 -0.05 -9.28 11.20
N CYS A 235 1.03 -9.31 10.42
CA CYS A 235 1.74 -8.12 9.98
C CYS A 235 1.56 -7.87 8.48
N ALA A 236 1.19 -6.64 8.12
CA ALA A 236 1.03 -6.22 6.74
C ALA A 236 2.35 -5.79 6.05
N ILE A 237 3.43 -5.62 6.80
CA ILE A 237 4.66 -4.98 6.30
C ILE A 237 5.27 -5.78 5.14
N ALA A 238 5.44 -7.09 5.27
CA ALA A 238 6.04 -7.89 4.21
C ALA A 238 5.22 -7.87 2.90
N VAL A 239 3.89 -7.78 3.03
CA VAL A 239 2.95 -7.75 1.89
C VAL A 239 2.87 -6.36 1.25
N HIS A 240 3.10 -5.29 2.03
CA HIS A 240 3.04 -3.90 1.57
C HIS A 240 4.42 -3.37 1.13
N GLN A 241 5.44 -3.51 1.97
CA GLN A 241 6.79 -3.02 1.70
C GLN A 241 7.69 -4.02 0.97
N GLY A 242 7.31 -5.30 0.92
CA GLY A 242 8.10 -6.38 0.35
C GLY A 242 8.94 -7.14 1.39
N ARG A 243 9.44 -8.30 0.97
CA ARG A 243 10.24 -9.22 1.80
C ARG A 243 11.74 -8.90 1.80
N ARG A 244 12.21 -8.14 0.82
CA ARG A 244 13.61 -7.72 0.69
C ARG A 244 13.85 -6.45 1.51
N ILE A 245 14.92 -6.45 2.31
CA ILE A 245 15.37 -5.25 3.01
C ILE A 245 15.96 -4.27 1.99
N GLN A 246 15.49 -3.03 2.05
CA GLN A 246 15.99 -1.90 1.26
C GLN A 246 16.52 -0.86 2.24
N SER A 247 17.84 -0.80 2.39
CA SER A 247 18.49 0.08 3.35
C SER A 247 18.94 1.38 2.72
N ARG A 248 18.73 2.48 3.45
CA ARG A 248 19.37 3.76 3.16
C ARG A 248 20.85 3.69 3.47
N SER A 249 21.67 4.52 2.83
CA SER A 249 23.06 4.67 3.24
C SER A 249 23.16 5.34 4.61
N ALA A 250 24.22 5.01 5.35
CA ALA A 250 24.55 5.70 6.60
C ALA A 250 24.70 7.22 6.38
N VAL A 251 25.24 7.64 5.23
CA VAL A 251 25.38 9.05 4.85
C VAL A 251 24.02 9.74 4.78
N SER A 252 23.02 9.12 4.14
CA SER A 252 21.65 9.65 4.07
C SER A 252 21.01 9.77 5.45
N ILE A 253 21.15 8.73 6.29
CA ILE A 253 20.61 8.70 7.65
C ILE A 253 21.25 9.81 8.50
N ILE A 254 22.57 9.96 8.47
CA ILE A 254 23.30 10.99 9.21
C ILE A 254 22.93 12.39 8.72
N ALA A 255 22.74 12.57 7.42
CA ALA A 255 22.32 13.86 6.86
C ALA A 255 20.92 14.27 7.33
N GLU A 256 19.99 13.33 7.47
CA GLU A 256 18.67 13.59 8.06
C GLU A 256 18.75 13.84 9.57
N ALA A 257 19.54 13.04 10.29
CA ALA A 257 19.77 13.20 11.72
C ALA A 257 20.28 14.62 12.07
N ARG A 258 21.18 15.19 11.25
CA ARG A 258 21.69 16.56 11.42
C ARG A 258 20.64 17.65 11.24
N LYS A 259 19.51 17.37 10.57
CA LYS A 259 18.40 18.32 10.40
C LYS A 259 17.43 18.30 11.56
N LEU A 260 17.39 17.20 12.33
CA LEU A 260 16.52 17.08 13.49
C LEU A 260 17.09 17.86 14.67
N LYS A 261 16.20 18.49 15.44
CA LYS A 261 16.55 19.19 16.68
C LYS A 261 16.16 18.32 17.88
N GLY A 262 17.07 18.17 18.84
CA GLY A 262 16.84 17.40 20.06
C GLY A 262 17.22 15.93 19.92
N THR A 263 16.54 15.07 20.69
CA THR A 263 16.82 13.63 20.74
C THR A 263 16.13 12.90 19.60
N ILE A 264 16.87 12.02 18.92
CA ILE A 264 16.27 11.07 17.97
C ILE A 264 15.53 10.02 18.81
N SER A 265 14.21 9.96 18.68
CA SER A 265 13.36 9.08 19.50
C SER A 265 13.34 7.64 19.00
N ASP A 266 13.55 7.44 17.70
CA ASP A 266 13.52 6.13 17.05
C ASP A 266 14.33 6.12 15.75
N VAL A 267 15.00 5.00 15.48
CA VAL A 267 15.60 4.70 14.17
C VAL A 267 14.80 3.55 13.57
N GLY A 268 13.75 3.94 12.87
CA GLY A 268 12.68 3.08 12.42
C GLY A 268 12.96 2.31 11.14
N GLY A 269 11.91 1.64 10.70
CA GLY A 269 11.91 0.49 9.80
C GLY A 269 11.05 -0.60 10.46
N PRO A 270 10.84 -1.77 9.84
CA PRO A 270 10.06 -2.83 10.47
C PRO A 270 10.67 -3.34 11.79
N SER A 271 11.99 -3.56 11.81
CA SER A 271 12.78 -3.76 13.03
C SER A 271 14.19 -3.23 12.79
N ALA A 272 14.71 -2.39 13.68
CA ALA A 272 16.02 -1.75 13.50
C ALA A 272 17.16 -2.77 13.24
N ASN A 273 17.09 -3.97 13.83
CA ASN A 273 18.05 -5.07 13.63
C ASN A 273 18.08 -5.63 12.21
N MET A 274 17.13 -5.27 11.35
CA MET A 274 17.09 -5.69 9.95
C MET A 274 17.89 -4.75 9.03
N TYR A 275 18.35 -3.59 9.52
CA TYR A 275 19.10 -2.65 8.71
C TYR A 275 20.39 -3.28 8.17
N GLY A 276 20.59 -3.21 6.85
CA GLY A 276 21.75 -3.78 6.16
C GLY A 276 21.68 -5.30 5.97
N SER A 277 20.66 -5.98 6.50
CA SER A 277 20.53 -7.43 6.37
C SER A 277 20.21 -7.85 4.94
N TYR A 278 20.91 -8.86 4.45
CA TYR A 278 20.64 -9.47 3.15
C TYR A 278 20.96 -10.96 3.20
N CYS A 279 20.23 -11.74 2.39
CA CYS A 279 20.49 -13.16 2.29
C CYS A 279 21.53 -13.43 1.21
N LYS A 280 22.65 -14.06 1.58
CA LYS A 280 23.71 -14.48 0.64
C LYS A 280 23.21 -15.42 -0.44
N LEU A 281 22.16 -16.21 -0.13
CA LEU A 281 21.54 -17.13 -1.08
C LEU A 281 20.57 -16.43 -2.04
N GLY A 282 20.21 -15.16 -1.82
CA GLY A 282 19.34 -14.39 -2.72
C GLY A 282 17.86 -14.31 -2.33
N PHE A 283 17.46 -14.67 -1.10
CA PHE A 283 16.08 -14.45 -0.61
C PHE A 283 15.66 -12.97 -0.82
N PRO A 284 14.41 -12.69 -1.22
CA PRO A 284 13.31 -13.64 -1.46
C PRO A 284 13.27 -14.29 -2.85
N ASP A 285 14.18 -13.96 -3.77
CA ASP A 285 14.07 -14.36 -5.18
C ASP A 285 14.49 -15.82 -5.39
N SER A 286 15.47 -16.30 -4.63
CA SER A 286 15.96 -17.69 -4.70
C SER A 286 15.23 -18.67 -3.79
N CYS A 287 14.31 -18.19 -2.95
CA CYS A 287 13.68 -18.98 -1.90
C CYS A 287 12.16 -18.75 -1.84
N PRO A 288 11.35 -19.81 -2.03
CA PRO A 288 9.90 -19.69 -2.08
C PRO A 288 9.25 -19.47 -0.70
N ARG A 289 10.02 -19.56 0.40
CA ARG A 289 9.48 -19.40 1.75
C ARG A 289 8.95 -17.98 1.96
N ARG A 290 7.79 -17.86 2.62
CA ARG A 290 7.13 -16.56 2.88
C ARG A 290 7.81 -15.76 3.98
N SER A 291 8.52 -16.44 4.88
CA SER A 291 9.23 -15.87 6.01
C SER A 291 10.64 -16.45 6.14
N CYS A 292 11.52 -15.68 6.76
CA CYS A 292 12.85 -16.09 7.19
C CYS A 292 13.07 -15.62 8.64
N ILE A 293 13.77 -16.41 9.44
CA ILE A 293 14.17 -16.02 10.80
C ILE A 293 15.44 -15.16 10.75
N PHE A 294 16.40 -15.55 9.91
CA PHE A 294 17.67 -14.86 9.71
C PHE A 294 18.11 -15.02 8.25
N PRO A 295 18.04 -13.95 7.43
CA PRO A 295 18.38 -14.01 6.01
C PRO A 295 19.88 -14.20 5.78
#